data_AF-A0A534R0C2-F1
#
_entry.id   AF-A0A534R0C2-F1
#
_cell.length_a   1.000
_cell.length_b   1.000
_cell.length_c   1.000
_cell.angle_alpha   90.00
_cell.angle_beta   90.00
_cell.angle_gamma   90.00
#
_symmetry.space_group_name_H-M   'P 1'
#
loop_
_entity.id
_entity.type
_entity.pdbx_description
1 polymer ?
#
loop_
_entity_poly.entity_id
_entity_poly.type
_entity_poly.pdbx_seq_one_letter_code
_entity_poly.pdbx_strand_id
1 'polypeptide(L)'
;MRKPLHARAAAGLRMVARKTVPLSPTEAGIRIDASGRVEVRARGWEQHFEVGMDAAVADGTTFIVFTNGLPAGTITIASGAGDFYINNNDQVLPVGVDPVCDMSTVEIRDGNNRVLLRGIF
;
A
#
# COMPACT_ATOMS: atom_id res chain seq x y z
N MET A 1 54.03 -0.08 -20.78
CA MET A 1 53.34 -0.38 -19.49
C MET A 1 51.85 -0.59 -19.75
N ARG A 2 51.14 -1.23 -18.82
CA ARG A 2 49.97 -2.11 -18.99
C ARG A 2 48.64 -1.47 -19.50
N LYS A 3 47.81 -2.34 -20.09
CA LYS A 3 46.40 -2.23 -20.53
C LYS A 3 45.45 -1.60 -19.48
N PRO A 4 44.27 -1.07 -19.88
CA PRO A 4 43.27 -0.45 -19.01
C PRO A 4 42.21 -1.46 -18.56
N LEU A 5 41.71 -1.35 -17.32
CA LEU A 5 40.39 -1.85 -16.91
C LEU A 5 40.10 -1.40 -15.46
N HIS A 6 39.13 -0.51 -15.25
CA HIS A 6 38.22 -0.60 -14.12
C HIS A 6 36.88 -0.01 -14.54
N ALA A 7 36.13 -0.85 -15.26
CA ALA A 7 34.69 -0.81 -15.15
C ALA A 7 34.32 -1.05 -13.69
N ARG A 8 33.68 -0.06 -13.08
CA ARG A 8 32.63 -0.28 -12.10
C ARG A 8 31.64 0.85 -12.32
N ALA A 9 30.71 0.61 -13.25
CA ALA A 9 29.41 1.26 -13.17
C ALA A 9 28.97 1.13 -11.71
N ALA A 10 28.63 2.27 -11.08
CA ALA A 10 27.95 2.24 -9.80
C ALA A 10 26.67 1.43 -10.04
N ALA A 11 26.66 0.17 -9.59
CA ALA A 11 25.46 -0.62 -9.50
C ALA A 11 24.62 0.06 -8.42
N GLY A 12 23.88 1.11 -8.80
CA GLY A 12 22.81 1.64 -7.98
C GLY A 12 21.88 0.47 -7.70
N LEU A 13 21.70 0.13 -6.42
CA LEU A 13 20.79 -0.94 -6.03
C LEU A 13 19.46 -0.67 -6.71
N ARG A 14 19.07 -1.57 -7.61
CA ARG A 14 17.72 -1.57 -8.15
C ARG A 14 16.81 -1.92 -6.98
N MET A 15 16.09 -0.95 -6.43
CA MET A 15 15.03 -1.24 -5.48
C MET A 15 14.01 -2.11 -6.22
N VAL A 16 13.85 -3.35 -5.74
CA VAL A 16 12.93 -4.33 -6.32
C VAL A 16 12.12 -4.90 -5.17
N ALA A 17 10.83 -4.60 -5.18
CA ALA A 17 9.85 -5.26 -4.35
C ALA A 17 8.65 -5.64 -5.21
N ARG A 18 8.06 -6.79 -4.91
CA ARG A 18 6.71 -7.12 -5.32
C ARG A 18 6.12 -7.99 -4.24
N LYS A 19 5.16 -7.45 -3.51
CA LYS A 19 4.40 -8.21 -2.50
C LYS A 19 2.92 -7.95 -2.73
N THR A 20 2.13 -9.00 -2.62
CA THR A 20 0.68 -8.93 -2.55
C THR A 20 0.29 -9.61 -1.25
N VAL A 21 -0.42 -8.90 -0.38
CA VAL A 21 -0.79 -9.40 0.95
C VAL A 21 -2.31 -9.32 1.08
N PRO A 22 -3.00 -10.43 1.43
CA PRO A 22 -4.41 -10.36 1.79
C PRO A 22 -4.57 -9.63 3.12
N LEU A 23 -5.61 -8.82 3.24
CA LEU A 23 -5.94 -8.15 4.50
C LEU A 23 -6.89 -9.04 5.31
N SER A 24 -6.54 -9.27 6.58
CA SER A 24 -7.37 -10.02 7.51
C SER A 24 -8.43 -9.10 8.14
N PRO A 25 -9.72 -9.48 8.11
CA PRO A 25 -10.76 -8.70 8.76
C PRO A 25 -10.71 -8.85 10.28
N THR A 26 -10.97 -7.75 10.98
CA THR A 26 -11.24 -7.73 12.41
C THR A 26 -12.73 -7.98 12.67
N GLU A 27 -13.17 -8.02 13.93
CA GLU A 27 -14.60 -8.05 14.25
C GLU A 27 -15.40 -6.89 13.61
N ALA A 28 -14.79 -5.71 13.49
CA ALA A 28 -15.43 -4.57 12.84
C ALA A 28 -15.56 -4.76 11.32
N GLY A 29 -14.53 -5.34 10.68
CA GLY A 29 -14.57 -5.70 9.27
C GLY A 29 -15.60 -6.78 8.96
N ILE A 30 -15.68 -7.83 9.78
CA ILE A 30 -16.64 -8.92 9.60
C ILE A 30 -18.09 -8.40 9.60
N ARG A 31 -18.41 -7.41 10.45
CA ARG A 31 -19.77 -6.83 10.53
C ARG A 31 -20.24 -6.15 9.24
N ILE A 32 -19.33 -5.75 8.37
CA ILE A 32 -19.64 -5.13 7.08
C ILE A 32 -19.22 -5.99 5.90
N ASP A 33 -18.97 -7.28 6.13
CA ASP A 33 -18.47 -8.21 5.10
C ASP A 33 -17.20 -7.67 4.41
N ALA A 34 -16.29 -7.08 5.19
CA ALA A 34 -15.08 -6.48 4.63
C ALA A 34 -14.09 -7.56 4.20
N SER A 35 -13.55 -7.40 2.99
CA SER A 35 -12.36 -8.12 2.53
C SER A 35 -11.44 -7.16 1.79
N GLY A 36 -10.17 -7.54 1.61
CA GLY A 36 -9.25 -6.66 0.88
C GLY A 36 -7.88 -7.25 0.66
N ARG A 37 -7.08 -6.52 -0.12
CA ARG A 37 -5.70 -6.85 -0.43
C ARG A 37 -4.88 -5.59 -0.56
N VAL A 38 -3.57 -5.74 -0.39
CA VAL A 38 -2.58 -4.72 -0.70
C VAL A 38 -1.57 -5.26 -1.70
N GLU A 39 -1.17 -4.43 -2.66
CA GLU A 39 -0.03 -4.67 -3.54
C GLU A 39 0.99 -3.54 -3.40
N VAL A 40 2.26 -3.93 -3.26
CA VAL A 40 3.41 -3.02 -3.36
C VAL A 40 4.31 -3.48 -4.48
N ARG A 41 4.81 -2.52 -5.26
CA ARG A 41 5.75 -2.80 -6.35
C ARG A 41 6.80 -1.71 -6.41
N ALA A 42 8.07 -2.10 -6.41
CA ALA A 42 9.18 -1.22 -6.72
C ALA A 42 10.02 -1.78 -7.87
N ARG A 43 10.43 -0.93 -8.82
CA ARG A 43 11.37 -1.26 -9.89
C ARG A 43 12.29 -0.07 -10.16
N GLY A 44 13.52 -0.13 -9.65
CA GLY A 44 14.43 1.00 -9.76
C GLY A 44 13.96 2.13 -8.86
N TRP A 45 13.68 3.31 -9.40
CA TRP A 45 13.15 4.42 -8.61
C TRP A 45 11.62 4.46 -8.56
N GLU A 46 10.95 3.73 -9.46
CA GLU A 46 9.49 3.69 -9.52
C GLU A 46 8.93 2.81 -8.40
N GLN A 47 7.94 3.34 -7.69
CA GLN A 47 7.25 2.72 -6.57
C GLN A 47 5.74 2.89 -6.72
N HIS A 48 5.00 1.81 -6.48
CA HIS A 48 3.55 1.76 -6.49
C HIS A 48 3.03 1.13 -5.20
N PHE A 49 1.92 1.68 -4.73
CA PHE A 49 1.16 1.17 -3.60
C PHE A 49 -0.33 1.18 -3.97
N GLU A 50 -0.96 0.02 -3.86
CA GLU A 50 -2.37 -0.19 -4.17
C GLU A 50 -3.05 -0.94 -3.02
N VAL A 51 -4.23 -0.49 -2.62
CA VAL A 51 -5.08 -1.14 -1.63
C VAL A 51 -6.47 -1.25 -2.19
N GLY A 52 -6.99 -2.47 -2.26
CA GLY A 52 -8.37 -2.75 -2.64
C GLY A 52 -9.17 -3.27 -1.46
N MET A 53 -10.42 -2.84 -1.35
CA MET A 53 -11.37 -3.25 -0.32
C MET A 53 -12.75 -3.49 -0.92
N ASP A 54 -13.37 -4.60 -0.53
CA ASP A 54 -14.79 -4.86 -0.72
C ASP A 54 -15.50 -4.72 0.64
N ALA A 55 -16.71 -4.17 0.65
CA ALA A 55 -17.54 -4.09 1.85
C ALA A 55 -19.04 -3.89 1.53
N ALA A 56 -19.90 -4.52 2.32
CA ALA A 56 -21.35 -4.37 2.29
C ALA A 56 -21.81 -3.09 3.02
N VAL A 57 -21.45 -1.93 2.47
CA VAL A 57 -21.84 -0.60 2.97
C VAL A 57 -22.48 0.24 1.88
N ALA A 58 -23.09 1.37 2.25
CA ALA A 58 -23.66 2.30 1.29
C ALA A 58 -22.58 2.94 0.42
N ASP A 59 -22.88 3.20 -0.85
CA ASP A 59 -22.03 3.96 -1.75
C ASP A 59 -21.69 5.33 -1.17
N GLY A 60 -20.46 5.78 -1.39
CA GLY A 60 -19.91 7.00 -0.82
C GLY A 60 -19.36 6.83 0.61
N THR A 61 -19.51 5.65 1.23
CA THR A 61 -18.81 5.36 2.49
C THR A 61 -17.31 5.43 2.29
N THR A 62 -16.62 6.17 3.15
CA THR A 62 -15.17 6.35 3.09
C THR A 62 -14.45 5.65 4.24
N PHE A 63 -13.27 5.13 3.92
CA PHE A 63 -12.32 4.54 4.86
C PHE A 63 -10.95 5.17 4.69
N ILE A 64 -10.12 5.09 5.73
CA ILE A 64 -8.77 5.66 5.74
C ILE A 64 -7.77 4.52 5.74
N VAL A 65 -6.83 4.56 4.81
CA VAL A 65 -5.69 3.65 4.74
C VAL A 65 -4.59 4.20 5.63
N PHE A 66 -4.09 3.37 6.54
CA PHE A 66 -2.92 3.63 7.37
C PHE A 66 -1.81 2.64 7.00
N THR A 67 -0.59 3.15 6.97
CA THR A 67 0.62 2.38 6.69
C THR A 67 1.66 2.72 7.74
N ASN A 68 2.23 1.71 8.41
CA ASN A 68 3.17 1.92 9.52
C ASN A 68 2.62 2.89 10.59
N GLY A 69 1.31 2.86 10.84
CA GLY A 69 0.62 3.73 11.80
C GLY A 69 0.32 5.16 11.34
N LEU A 70 0.69 5.54 10.11
CA LEU A 70 0.50 6.88 9.55
C LEU A 70 -0.54 6.85 8.41
N PRO A 71 -1.36 7.91 8.24
CA PRO A 71 -2.35 7.95 7.17
C PRO A 71 -1.67 8.01 5.79
N ALA A 72 -2.11 7.15 4.88
CA ALA A 72 -1.64 7.08 3.50
C ALA A 72 -2.65 7.66 2.50
N GLY A 73 -3.94 7.52 2.78
CA GLY A 73 -5.01 8.02 1.91
C GLY A 73 -6.38 7.47 2.27
N THR A 74 -7.32 7.58 1.34
CA THR A 74 -8.72 7.19 1.57
C THR A 74 -9.24 6.28 0.47
N ILE A 75 -10.10 5.34 0.84
CA ILE A 75 -10.90 4.51 -0.07
C ILE A 75 -12.34 4.98 0.00
N THR A 76 -13.00 5.13 -1.14
CA THR A 76 -14.45 5.40 -1.22
C THR A 76 -15.12 4.22 -1.89
N ILE A 77 -16.14 3.66 -1.22
CA ILE A 77 -16.90 2.53 -1.77
C ILE A 77 -17.89 3.01 -2.82
N ALA A 78 -17.91 2.33 -3.96
CA ALA A 78 -18.93 2.44 -4.99
C ALA A 78 -19.25 1.04 -5.52
N SER A 79 -20.54 0.68 -5.54
CA SER A 79 -20.99 -0.67 -5.94
C SER A 79 -20.32 -1.79 -5.14
N GLY A 80 -20.11 -1.58 -3.83
CA GLY A 80 -19.57 -2.58 -2.90
C GLY A 80 -18.05 -2.73 -2.89
N ALA A 81 -17.31 -2.01 -3.73
CA ALA A 81 -15.85 -2.06 -3.81
C ALA A 81 -15.23 -0.65 -3.81
N GLY A 82 -13.95 -0.56 -3.44
CA GLY A 82 -13.18 0.67 -3.55
C GLY A 82 -11.67 0.40 -3.54
N ASP A 83 -10.95 1.23 -4.30
CA ASP A 83 -9.51 1.13 -4.45
C ASP A 83 -8.82 2.45 -4.08
N PHE A 84 -7.62 2.33 -3.53
CA PHE A 84 -6.69 3.42 -3.30
C PHE A 84 -5.37 3.08 -3.99
N TYR A 85 -4.91 3.98 -4.86
CA TYR A 85 -3.66 3.79 -5.61
C TYR A 85 -2.84 5.08 -5.62
N ILE A 86 -1.56 4.95 -5.28
CA ILE A 86 -0.57 6.02 -5.38
C ILE A 86 0.75 5.48 -5.91
N ASN A 87 1.50 6.36 -6.57
CA ASN A 87 2.82 6.03 -7.12
C ASN A 87 3.72 7.27 -7.04
N ASN A 88 5.03 7.07 -7.11
CA ASN A 88 5.99 8.18 -7.02
C ASN A 88 6.39 8.82 -8.36
N ASN A 89 5.75 8.44 -9.48
CA ASN A 89 5.92 9.15 -10.75
C ASN A 89 5.11 10.46 -10.76
N ASP A 90 3.94 10.46 -10.12
CA ASP A 90 2.99 11.58 -10.16
C ASP A 90 3.01 12.45 -8.89
N GLN A 91 3.59 11.96 -7.80
CA GLN A 91 3.54 12.60 -6.48
C GLN A 91 4.65 12.12 -5.54
N VAL A 92 4.86 12.84 -4.44
CA VAL A 92 5.66 12.32 -3.32
C VAL A 92 4.82 11.33 -2.54
N LEU A 93 5.37 10.15 -2.25
CA LEU A 93 4.68 9.15 -1.45
C LEU A 93 4.60 9.59 0.02
N PRO A 94 3.50 9.28 0.72
CA PRO A 94 3.40 9.51 2.16
C PRO A 94 4.53 8.83 2.93
N VAL A 95 4.96 9.42 4.04
CA VAL A 95 6.06 8.91 4.88
C VAL A 95 5.86 7.47 5.39
N GLY A 96 4.61 7.00 5.54
CA GLY A 96 4.32 5.61 5.92
C GLY A 96 4.44 4.60 4.77
N VAL A 97 4.54 5.10 3.54
CA VAL A 97 4.58 4.33 2.28
C VAL A 97 5.95 4.39 1.62
N ASP A 98 6.73 5.46 1.81
CA ASP A 98 8.06 5.63 1.21
C ASP A 98 9.19 5.17 2.15
N PRO A 99 10.05 4.20 1.75
CA PRO A 99 9.95 3.38 0.54
C PRO A 99 8.96 2.21 0.72
N VAL A 100 8.32 1.79 -0.37
CA VAL A 100 7.30 0.71 -0.35
C VAL A 100 7.90 -0.64 0.03
N CYS A 101 9.22 -0.77 -0.06
CA CYS A 101 9.97 -1.96 0.32
C CYS A 101 10.06 -2.14 1.84
N ASP A 102 9.94 -1.06 2.61
CA ASP A 102 10.11 -1.04 4.07
C ASP A 102 8.76 -1.01 4.81
N MET A 103 7.65 -1.14 4.06
CA MET A 103 6.32 -1.25 4.64
C MET A 103 6.20 -2.52 5.47
N SER A 104 5.68 -2.37 6.69
CA SER A 104 5.50 -3.47 7.63
C SER A 104 4.03 -3.79 7.89
N THR A 105 3.18 -2.76 7.94
CA THR A 105 1.78 -2.88 8.31
C THR A 105 0.89 -2.00 7.44
N VAL A 106 -0.30 -2.51 7.13
CA VAL A 106 -1.38 -1.79 6.47
C VAL A 106 -2.65 -2.00 7.27
N GLU A 107 -3.39 -0.94 7.50
CA GLU A 107 -4.69 -0.98 8.15
C GLU A 107 -5.69 -0.15 7.37
N ILE A 108 -6.93 -0.62 7.28
CA ILE A 108 -8.04 0.19 6.81
C ILE A 108 -8.93 0.48 8.00
N ARG A 109 -9.20 1.76 8.24
CA ARG A 109 -9.94 2.26 9.41
C ARG A 109 -11.21 3.02 9.01
N ASP A 110 -12.24 2.96 9.86
CA ASP A 110 -13.47 3.77 9.71
C ASP A 110 -13.27 5.20 10.25
N GLY A 111 -14.29 6.04 10.08
CA GLY A 111 -14.30 7.41 10.62
C GLY A 111 -14.25 7.48 12.17
N ASN A 112 -14.44 6.36 12.87
CA ASN A 112 -14.28 6.25 14.32
C ASN A 112 -12.90 5.69 14.71
N ASN A 113 -11.97 5.59 13.75
CA ASN A 113 -10.63 5.03 13.93
C ASN A 113 -10.60 3.56 14.37
N ARG A 114 -11.67 2.79 14.11
CA ARG A 114 -11.67 1.34 14.31
C ARG A 114 -10.98 0.66 13.14
N VAL A 115 -10.10 -0.30 13.40
CA VAL A 115 -9.45 -1.11 12.37
C VAL A 115 -10.45 -2.14 11.84
N LEU A 116 -10.68 -2.17 10.53
CA LEU A 116 -11.57 -3.12 9.85
C LEU A 116 -10.78 -4.24 9.18
N LEU A 117 -9.70 -3.87 8.50
CA LEU A 117 -8.83 -4.77 7.77
C LEU A 117 -7.38 -4.49 8.18
N ARG A 118 -6.58 -5.54 8.36
CA ARG A 118 -5.15 -5.43 8.69
C ARG A 118 -4.31 -6.41 7.86
N GLY A 119 -3.18 -5.92 7.35
CA GLY A 119 -2.16 -6.70 6.65
C GLY A 119 -0.77 -6.49 7.26
N ILE A 120 0.07 -7.51 7.14
CA ILE A 120 1.47 -7.52 7.60
C ILE A 120 2.34 -8.05 6.45
N PHE A 121 3.49 -7.42 6.20
CA PHE A 121 4.40 -7.70 5.07
C PHE A 121 5.62 -8.57 5.42
#